data_AF-A0A938EZY7-F1
#
_entry.id   AF-A0A938EZY7-F1
#
_cell.length_a   1.000
_cell.length_b   1.000
_cell.length_c   1.000
_cell.angle_alpha   90.00
_cell.angle_beta   90.00
_cell.angle_gamma   90.00
#
_symmetry.space_group_name_H-M   'P 1'
#
loop_
_entity.id
_entity.type
_entity.pdbx_description
1 polymer ?
#
loop_
_entity_poly.entity_id
_entity_poly.type
_entity_poly.pdbx_seq_one_letter_code
_entity_poly.pdbx_strand_id
1 'polypeptide(L)'
;MAKVFNYPEFSYYYADNAERIYNKVGWSKNDLHIFNYGLYADPEIYSIEKLEYIVSNVKKGLSVKESFNTLKQSFIKLDIKIKWFSAFFLIIALVLKRKKNKYVLFSFFSALLISIYLSYKGRLPVHVFSPIFFFISLISLFFFFNSETNNRLIFLKKISVKIAVLIICVSLASLMFISISNQSKINKIWRSESEDVIERTNHGKNIYIYWSCTPGDATFTFLLPNIESTYRNIIYPWLIYSPFYNSILKKYSIDNIFKATVERDDIYLIVQESDKIDNLQDYIGAYKQFLHEHYYKSVTAVVVDKIYSSGVYVVIYKIKDNSLELN
;
A
#
# COMPACT_ATOMS: atom_id res chain seq x y z
N MET A 1 -1.64 -0.17 -0.95
CA MET A 1 -0.53 0.78 -1.25
C MET A 1 0.80 0.04 -1.23
N ALA A 2 1.70 0.28 -2.19
CA ALA A 2 3.05 -0.27 -2.11
C ALA A 2 3.81 0.55 -1.04
N LYS A 3 4.03 -0.05 0.13
CA LYS A 3 4.80 0.58 1.21
C LYS A 3 6.30 0.43 0.89
N VAL A 4 7.12 1.39 1.28
CA VAL A 4 8.56 1.39 0.95
C VAL A 4 9.28 0.16 1.50
N PHE A 5 8.82 -0.40 2.63
CA PHE A 5 9.31 -1.67 3.15
C PHE A 5 8.96 -2.92 2.32
N ASN A 6 8.05 -2.82 1.34
CA ASN A 6 7.80 -3.94 0.41
C ASN A 6 8.96 -4.13 -0.57
N TYR A 7 9.88 -3.17 -0.62
CA TYR A 7 11.16 -3.31 -1.32
C TYR A 7 12.15 -3.95 -0.35
N PRO A 8 12.71 -5.13 -0.67
CA PRO A 8 13.73 -5.77 0.16
C PRO A 8 14.91 -4.83 0.47
N GLU A 9 15.15 -3.87 -0.42
CA GLU A 9 16.20 -2.88 -0.32
C GLU A 9 16.06 -1.91 0.87
N PHE A 10 14.86 -1.81 1.46
CA PHE A 10 14.56 -0.93 2.60
C PHE A 10 14.15 -1.70 3.86
N SER A 11 14.51 -2.98 3.95
CA SER A 11 14.31 -3.80 5.14
C SER A 11 15.63 -4.09 5.84
N TYR A 12 15.73 -3.71 7.11
CA TYR A 12 16.88 -4.02 7.98
C TYR A 12 17.18 -5.54 8.02
N TYR A 13 16.16 -6.38 7.81
CA TYR A 13 16.24 -7.84 7.94
C TYR A 13 16.68 -8.57 6.67
N TYR A 14 16.66 -7.92 5.50
CA TYR A 14 16.95 -8.57 4.21
C TYR A 14 18.27 -8.15 3.56
N ALA A 15 18.95 -7.12 4.09
CA ALA A 15 20.25 -6.72 3.61
C ALA A 15 21.37 -7.28 4.51
N ASP A 16 22.16 -8.21 3.96
CA ASP A 16 23.48 -8.51 4.53
C ASP A 16 24.26 -7.18 4.59
N ASN A 17 24.71 -6.75 5.78
CA ASN A 17 25.31 -5.44 6.06
C ASN A 17 24.35 -4.21 6.03
N ALA A 18 23.04 -4.39 6.20
CA ALA A 18 22.06 -3.29 6.33
C ALA A 18 22.54 -2.20 7.32
N GLU A 19 22.93 -2.65 8.52
CA GLU A 19 23.43 -1.81 9.60
C GLU A 19 24.61 -0.95 9.17
N ARG A 20 25.59 -1.53 8.45
CA ARG A 20 26.74 -0.78 7.95
C ARG A 20 26.34 0.29 6.93
N ILE A 21 25.37 0.01 6.07
CA ILE A 21 24.91 0.94 5.03
C ILE A 21 24.18 2.11 5.67
N TYR A 22 23.22 1.83 6.56
CA TYR A 22 22.43 2.88 7.24
C TYR A 22 23.28 3.70 8.21
N ASN A 23 24.18 3.06 8.98
CA ASN A 23 25.11 3.79 9.86
C ASN A 23 26.02 4.74 9.06
N LYS A 24 26.41 4.38 7.83
CA LYS A 24 27.28 5.23 6.99
C LYS A 24 26.58 6.50 6.49
N VAL A 25 25.25 6.49 6.35
CA VAL A 25 24.47 7.70 6.05
C VAL A 25 23.93 8.39 7.30
N GLY A 26 24.28 7.87 8.48
CA GLY A 26 23.84 8.40 9.78
C GLY A 26 22.38 8.11 10.10
N TRP A 27 21.77 7.07 9.53
CA TRP A 27 20.41 6.66 9.86
C TRP A 27 20.40 5.67 11.02
N SER A 28 19.64 6.01 12.06
CA SER A 28 19.29 5.09 13.14
C SER A 28 18.28 4.03 12.67
N LYS A 29 18.03 3.01 13.51
CA LYS A 29 16.93 2.06 13.29
C LYS A 29 15.57 2.77 13.25
N ASN A 30 15.44 3.85 14.03
CA ASN A 30 14.21 4.63 14.10
C ASN A 30 14.04 5.51 12.84
N ASP A 31 15.12 6.04 12.27
CA ASP A 31 15.06 6.79 11.00
C ASP A 31 14.53 5.93 9.86
N LEU A 32 15.02 4.70 9.76
CA LEU A 32 14.55 3.73 8.78
C LEU A 32 13.08 3.34 9.04
N HIS A 33 12.68 3.26 10.32
CA HIS A 33 11.30 3.01 10.70
C HIS A 33 10.39 4.15 10.21
N ILE A 34 10.72 5.40 10.55
CA ILE A 34 9.99 6.60 10.13
C ILE A 34 9.89 6.71 8.60
N PHE A 35 11.00 6.45 7.89
CA PHE A 35 11.06 6.39 6.43
C PHE A 35 10.10 5.34 5.85
N ASN A 36 10.09 4.13 6.42
CA ASN A 36 9.24 3.02 5.95
C ASN A 36 7.74 3.27 6.14
N TYR A 37 7.37 4.18 7.04
CA TYR A 37 6.00 4.67 7.22
C TYR A 37 5.68 5.92 6.38
N GLY A 38 6.58 6.30 5.48
CA GLY A 38 6.35 7.36 4.50
C GLY A 38 6.56 8.77 5.03
N LEU A 39 7.12 8.94 6.24
CA LEU A 39 7.53 10.25 6.75
C LEU A 39 9.01 10.46 6.41
N TYR A 40 9.28 11.11 5.28
CA TYR A 40 10.64 11.41 4.83
C TYR A 40 10.81 12.86 4.38
N ALA A 41 10.02 13.73 5.00
CA ALA A 41 9.90 15.15 4.69
C ALA A 41 11.12 15.98 5.08
N ASP A 42 12.01 15.40 5.88
CA ASP A 42 13.20 16.07 6.37
C ASP A 42 14.34 15.98 5.35
N PRO A 43 14.71 17.07 4.66
CA PRO A 43 15.73 17.00 3.62
C PRO A 43 17.14 16.80 4.17
N GLU A 44 17.40 17.13 5.45
CA GLU A 44 18.71 16.94 6.07
C GLU A 44 18.91 15.46 6.44
N ILE A 45 17.87 14.82 6.96
CA ILE A 45 17.91 13.41 7.35
C ILE A 45 17.71 12.51 6.12
N TYR A 46 16.73 12.80 5.27
CA TYR A 46 16.33 12.00 4.10
C TYR A 46 16.79 12.62 2.77
N SER A 47 18.02 13.11 2.72
CA SER A 47 18.58 13.76 1.52
C SER A 47 18.67 12.81 0.33
N ILE A 48 18.65 13.38 -0.89
CA ILE A 48 18.77 12.60 -2.13
C ILE A 48 20.09 11.82 -2.15
N GLU A 49 21.19 12.44 -1.72
CA GLU A 49 22.51 11.84 -1.70
C GLU A 49 22.56 10.61 -0.78
N LYS A 50 21.91 10.69 0.39
CA LYS A 50 21.80 9.56 1.32
C LYS A 50 20.96 8.42 0.72
N LEU A 51 19.85 8.75 0.07
CA LEU A 51 18.98 7.78 -0.59
C LEU A 51 19.69 7.09 -1.76
N GLU A 52 20.41 7.84 -2.60
CA GLU A 52 21.21 7.30 -3.71
C GLU A 52 22.32 6.38 -3.19
N TYR A 53 22.97 6.75 -2.08
CA TYR A 53 23.96 5.91 -1.44
C TYR A 53 23.34 4.58 -0.97
N ILE A 54 22.21 4.61 -0.27
CA ILE A 54 21.50 3.40 0.18
C ILE A 54 21.16 2.52 -1.04
N VAL A 55 20.48 3.06 -2.04
CA VAL A 55 20.04 2.32 -3.22
C VAL A 55 21.22 1.71 -4.00
N SER A 56 22.37 2.38 -4.01
CA SER A 56 23.57 1.88 -4.70
C SER A 56 24.29 0.77 -3.95
N ASN A 57 24.16 0.71 -2.62
CA ASN A 57 24.90 -0.21 -1.76
C ASN A 57 24.06 -1.38 -1.22
N VAL A 58 22.72 -1.29 -1.26
CA VAL A 58 21.87 -2.40 -0.85
C VAL A 58 21.83 -3.49 -1.93
N LYS A 59 21.74 -4.75 -1.48
CA LYS A 59 21.64 -5.95 -2.31
C LYS A 59 20.50 -5.81 -3.34
N LYS A 60 20.84 -5.91 -4.62
CA LYS A 60 19.88 -5.85 -5.73
C LYS A 60 19.20 -7.21 -5.90
N GLY A 61 18.10 -7.42 -5.16
CA GLY A 61 17.24 -8.60 -5.28
C GLY A 61 17.44 -9.65 -4.18
N LEU A 62 16.51 -10.58 -4.17
CA LEU A 62 16.39 -11.64 -3.18
C LEU A 62 17.28 -12.85 -3.54
N SER A 63 17.70 -13.60 -2.53
CA SER A 63 18.28 -14.94 -2.75
C SER A 63 17.26 -15.88 -3.39
N VAL A 64 17.71 -17.01 -3.94
CA VAL A 64 16.81 -18.03 -4.52
C VAL A 64 15.78 -18.51 -3.50
N LYS A 65 16.19 -18.72 -2.24
CA LYS A 65 15.31 -19.15 -1.14
C LYS A 65 14.25 -18.09 -0.82
N GLU A 66 14.65 -16.82 -0.70
CA GLU A 66 13.74 -15.70 -0.44
C GLU A 66 12.78 -15.45 -1.60
N SER A 67 13.27 -15.58 -2.84
CA SER A 67 12.46 -15.50 -4.05
C SER A 67 11.39 -16.60 -4.05
N PHE A 68 11.78 -17.84 -3.77
CA PHE A 68 10.82 -18.94 -3.68
C PHE A 68 9.79 -18.72 -2.56
N ASN A 69 10.22 -18.23 -1.40
CA ASN A 69 9.33 -17.88 -0.30
C ASN A 69 8.35 -16.77 -0.69
N THR A 70 8.80 -15.76 -1.43
CA THR A 70 7.95 -14.67 -1.93
C THR A 70 6.89 -15.19 -2.90
N LEU A 71 7.28 -16.03 -3.88
CA LEU A 71 6.35 -16.72 -4.78
C LEU A 71 5.31 -17.54 -4.00
N LYS A 72 5.78 -18.34 -3.04
CA LYS A 72 4.92 -19.17 -2.20
C LYS A 72 3.93 -18.32 -1.41
N GLN A 73 4.39 -17.25 -0.76
CA GLN A 73 3.51 -16.36 0.00
C GLN A 73 2.51 -15.64 -0.89
N SER A 74 2.92 -15.14 -2.06
CA SER A 74 2.03 -14.48 -3.00
C SER A 74 0.98 -15.44 -3.56
N PHE A 75 1.35 -16.70 -3.79
CA PHE A 75 0.39 -17.74 -4.13
C PHE A 75 -0.55 -18.06 -2.96
N ILE A 76 -0.06 -18.23 -1.73
CA ILE A 76 -0.91 -18.50 -0.55
C ILE A 76 -1.93 -17.38 -0.34
N LYS A 77 -1.49 -16.13 -0.37
CA LYS A 77 -2.31 -14.94 -0.16
C LYS A 77 -3.25 -14.60 -1.33
N LEU A 78 -3.06 -15.21 -2.50
CA LEU A 78 -3.96 -15.04 -3.63
C LEU A 78 -5.36 -15.58 -3.27
N ASP A 79 -6.39 -14.79 -3.59
CA ASP A 79 -7.79 -15.15 -3.31
C ASP A 79 -8.12 -16.53 -3.89
N ILE A 80 -8.74 -17.38 -3.06
CA ILE A 80 -9.09 -18.75 -3.42
C ILE A 80 -9.98 -18.81 -4.68
N LYS A 81 -10.86 -17.81 -4.87
CA LYS A 81 -11.72 -17.70 -6.05
C LYS A 81 -10.90 -17.50 -7.32
N ILE A 82 -9.85 -16.69 -7.26
CA ILE A 82 -8.94 -16.43 -8.40
C ILE A 82 -8.17 -17.70 -8.74
N LYS A 83 -7.68 -18.44 -7.73
CA LYS A 83 -7.01 -19.74 -7.93
C LYS A 83 -7.92 -20.73 -8.67
N TRP A 84 -9.15 -20.92 -8.19
CA TRP A 84 -10.11 -21.84 -8.80
C TRP A 84 -10.51 -21.41 -10.20
N PHE A 85 -10.76 -20.11 -10.42
CA PHE A 85 -11.07 -19.55 -11.72
C PHE A 85 -9.96 -19.83 -12.74
N SER A 86 -8.71 -19.50 -12.41
CA SER A 86 -7.58 -19.72 -13.32
C SER A 86 -7.32 -21.20 -13.57
N ALA A 87 -7.43 -22.06 -12.54
CA ALA A 87 -7.27 -23.51 -12.70
C ALA A 87 -8.34 -24.10 -13.64
N PHE A 88 -9.60 -23.68 -13.49
CA PHE A 88 -10.70 -24.10 -14.34
C PHE A 88 -10.45 -23.76 -15.82
N PHE A 89 -10.08 -22.52 -16.12
CA PHE A 89 -9.80 -22.10 -17.51
C PHE A 89 -8.55 -22.76 -18.10
N LEU A 90 -7.53 -23.00 -17.29
CA LEU A 90 -6.33 -23.71 -17.72
C LEU A 90 -6.65 -25.17 -18.09
N ILE A 91 -7.43 -25.88 -17.25
CA ILE A 91 -7.85 -27.26 -17.52
C ILE A 91 -8.70 -27.33 -18.80
N ILE A 92 -9.67 -26.43 -18.96
CA ILE A 92 -10.50 -26.34 -20.17
C ILE A 92 -9.64 -26.13 -21.42
N ALA A 93 -8.69 -25.20 -21.35
CA ALA A 93 -7.81 -24.90 -22.48
C ALA A 93 -6.93 -26.09 -22.86
N LEU A 94 -6.37 -26.81 -21.89
CA LEU A 94 -5.49 -27.96 -22.10
C LEU A 94 -6.23 -29.20 -22.62
N VAL A 95 -7.42 -29.49 -22.08
CA VAL A 95 -8.21 -30.69 -22.42
C VAL A 95 -8.83 -30.59 -23.81
N LEU A 96 -9.34 -29.41 -24.18
CA LEU A 96 -10.19 -29.29 -25.38
C LEU A 96 -9.41 -29.07 -26.69
N LYS A 97 -8.12 -28.69 -26.67
CA LYS A 97 -7.40 -28.21 -27.88
C LYS A 97 -5.91 -28.61 -27.99
N ARG A 98 -5.60 -29.92 -28.02
CA ARG A 98 -4.22 -30.47 -28.20
C ARG A 98 -3.32 -29.73 -29.23
N LYS A 99 -3.83 -29.28 -30.39
CA LYS A 99 -3.04 -28.60 -31.44
C LYS A 99 -2.72 -27.11 -31.16
N LYS A 100 -3.51 -26.39 -30.36
CA LYS A 100 -3.26 -24.97 -30.01
C LYS A 100 -2.70 -24.80 -28.59
N ASN A 101 -2.50 -25.89 -27.85
CA ASN A 101 -1.93 -25.90 -26.49
C ASN A 101 -0.58 -25.18 -26.40
N LYS A 102 0.22 -25.11 -27.48
CA LYS A 102 1.51 -24.40 -27.48
C LYS A 102 1.39 -22.91 -27.10
N TYR A 103 0.32 -22.22 -27.49
CA TYR A 103 0.15 -20.80 -27.17
C TYR A 103 -0.26 -20.59 -25.71
N VAL A 104 -1.15 -21.44 -25.20
CA VAL A 104 -1.57 -21.43 -23.79
C VAL A 104 -0.39 -21.77 -22.89
N LEU A 105 0.40 -22.79 -23.25
CA LEU A 105 1.65 -23.15 -22.57
C LEU A 105 2.66 -21.99 -22.63
N PHE A 106 2.85 -21.37 -23.80
CA PHE A 106 3.73 -20.21 -23.93
C PHE A 106 3.32 -19.08 -23.00
N SER A 107 2.04 -18.69 -22.98
CA SER A 107 1.54 -17.65 -22.06
C SER A 107 1.71 -18.02 -20.59
N PHE A 108 1.50 -19.29 -20.22
CA PHE A 108 1.74 -19.79 -18.88
C PHE A 108 3.23 -19.70 -18.50
N PHE A 109 4.13 -20.14 -19.38
CA PHE A 109 5.58 -20.05 -19.17
C PHE A 109 6.06 -18.60 -19.10
N SER A 110 5.55 -17.70 -19.96
CA SER A 110 5.84 -16.28 -19.89
C SER A 110 5.41 -15.68 -18.55
N ALA A 111 4.19 -16.00 -18.09
CA ALA A 111 3.69 -15.55 -16.80
C ALA A 111 4.50 -16.09 -15.63
N LEU A 112 4.93 -17.36 -15.70
CA LEU A 112 5.81 -17.97 -14.71
C LEU A 112 7.18 -17.28 -14.68
N LEU A 113 7.78 -17.04 -15.84
CA LEU A 113 9.07 -16.32 -15.96
C LEU A 113 8.98 -14.90 -15.42
N ILE A 114 7.90 -14.16 -15.76
CA ILE A 114 7.63 -12.83 -15.21
C ILE A 114 7.50 -12.90 -13.68
N SER A 115 6.78 -13.90 -13.16
CA SER A 115 6.60 -14.08 -11.72
C SER A 115 7.93 -14.39 -11.02
N ILE A 116 8.75 -15.26 -11.60
CA ILE A 116 10.09 -15.58 -11.07
C ILE A 116 10.97 -14.33 -11.08
N TYR A 117 11.00 -13.59 -12.19
CA TYR A 117 11.78 -12.35 -12.32
C TYR A 117 11.35 -11.29 -11.30
N LEU A 118 10.05 -11.01 -11.20
CA LEU A 118 9.51 -10.05 -10.24
C LEU A 118 9.75 -10.50 -8.81
N SER A 119 9.65 -11.80 -8.53
CA SER A 119 9.93 -12.34 -7.21
C SER A 119 11.41 -12.23 -6.85
N TYR A 120 12.31 -12.47 -7.80
CA TYR A 120 13.74 -12.25 -7.61
C TYR A 120 14.05 -10.78 -7.30
N LYS A 121 13.33 -9.86 -7.93
CA LYS A 121 13.41 -8.43 -7.63
C LYS A 121 12.69 -8.03 -6.33
N GLY A 122 12.03 -8.95 -5.63
CA GLY A 122 11.19 -8.63 -4.46
C GLY A 122 9.94 -7.81 -4.79
N ARG A 123 9.58 -7.73 -6.07
CA ARG A 123 8.48 -6.90 -6.62
C ARG A 123 7.26 -7.73 -6.99
N LEU A 124 7.01 -8.83 -6.30
CA LEU A 124 5.85 -9.69 -6.53
C LEU A 124 4.83 -9.67 -5.37
N PRO A 125 4.22 -8.52 -5.05
CA PRO A 125 3.08 -8.51 -4.14
C PRO A 125 1.85 -9.14 -4.80
N VAL A 126 0.88 -9.57 -3.98
CA VAL A 126 -0.34 -10.28 -4.44
C VAL A 126 -1.12 -9.49 -5.51
N HIS A 127 -1.17 -8.16 -5.39
CA HIS A 127 -1.87 -7.31 -6.35
C HIS A 127 -1.17 -7.21 -7.72
N VAL A 128 0.12 -7.56 -7.81
CA VAL A 128 0.85 -7.73 -9.08
C VAL A 128 0.71 -9.16 -9.58
N PHE A 129 0.70 -10.14 -8.68
CA PHE A 129 0.55 -11.55 -9.01
C PHE A 129 -0.85 -11.89 -9.55
N SER A 130 -1.90 -11.28 -8.99
CA SER A 130 -3.30 -11.56 -9.37
C SER A 130 -3.63 -11.22 -10.84
N PRO A 131 -3.28 -10.04 -11.38
CA PRO A 131 -3.46 -9.73 -12.79
C PRO A 131 -2.77 -10.72 -13.73
N ILE A 132 -1.58 -11.23 -13.38
CA ILE A 132 -0.85 -12.20 -14.19
C ILE A 132 -1.71 -13.47 -14.41
N PHE A 133 -2.33 -13.98 -13.34
CA PHE A 133 -3.25 -15.12 -13.43
C PHE A 133 -4.52 -14.81 -14.22
N PHE A 134 -5.05 -13.60 -14.06
CA PHE A 134 -6.21 -13.15 -14.83
C PHE A 134 -5.91 -13.10 -16.34
N PHE A 135 -4.75 -12.55 -16.74
CA PHE A 135 -4.33 -12.51 -18.14
C PHE A 135 -4.15 -13.90 -18.75
N ILE A 136 -3.54 -14.85 -18.02
CA ILE A 136 -3.45 -16.25 -18.50
C ILE A 136 -4.85 -16.83 -18.74
N SER A 137 -5.80 -16.53 -17.85
CA SER A 137 -7.18 -17.00 -17.94
C SER A 137 -7.89 -16.40 -19.16
N LEU A 138 -7.69 -15.10 -19.42
CA LEU A 138 -8.23 -14.41 -20.60
C LEU A 138 -7.66 -14.95 -21.92
N ILE A 139 -6.35 -15.19 -21.97
CA ILE A 139 -5.70 -15.75 -23.17
C ILE A 139 -6.22 -17.17 -23.41
N SER A 140 -6.36 -17.97 -22.35
CA SER A 140 -6.93 -19.32 -22.41
C SER A 140 -8.37 -19.30 -22.97
N LEU A 141 -9.19 -18.35 -22.50
CA LEU A 141 -10.54 -18.09 -22.99
C LEU A 141 -10.57 -17.66 -24.47
N PHE A 142 -9.70 -16.71 -24.85
CA PHE A 142 -9.62 -16.22 -26.23
C PHE A 142 -9.31 -17.36 -27.20
N PHE A 143 -8.31 -18.19 -26.88
CA PHE A 143 -7.97 -19.34 -27.72
C PHE A 143 -9.05 -20.42 -27.72
N PHE A 144 -9.82 -20.55 -26.64
CA PHE A 144 -10.98 -21.42 -26.60
C PHE A 144 -12.07 -20.98 -27.59
N PHE A 145 -12.38 -19.67 -27.64
CA PHE A 145 -13.40 -19.12 -28.55
C PHE A 145 -12.96 -19.09 -30.03
N ASN A 146 -11.70 -18.73 -30.33
CA ASN A 146 -11.17 -18.59 -31.70
C ASN A 146 -10.71 -19.92 -32.32
N SER A 147 -11.53 -20.94 -32.13
CA SER A 147 -11.15 -22.31 -32.35
C SER A 147 -12.12 -22.97 -33.34
N GLU A 148 -11.79 -22.84 -34.63
CA GLU A 148 -12.52 -23.51 -35.69
C GLU A 148 -12.50 -25.03 -35.46
N THR A 149 -13.67 -25.66 -35.54
CA THR A 149 -13.79 -27.12 -35.57
C THR A 149 -15.01 -27.46 -36.44
N ASN A 150 -14.78 -28.21 -37.52
CA ASN A 150 -15.65 -28.39 -38.68
C ASN A 150 -16.84 -29.38 -38.50
N ASN A 151 -17.18 -29.81 -37.27
CA ASN A 151 -18.23 -30.83 -37.06
C ASN A 151 -19.51 -30.27 -36.42
N ARG A 152 -20.66 -30.47 -37.08
CA ARG A 152 -22.02 -30.06 -36.61
C ARG A 152 -22.43 -30.67 -35.26
N LEU A 153 -22.05 -31.91 -34.94
CA LEU A 153 -22.29 -32.50 -33.60
C LEU A 153 -21.45 -31.86 -32.50
N ILE A 154 -20.28 -31.32 -32.84
CA ILE A 154 -19.46 -30.50 -31.95
C ILE A 154 -20.10 -29.11 -31.78
N PHE A 155 -20.89 -28.63 -32.75
CA PHE A 155 -21.54 -27.31 -32.70
C PHE A 155 -22.61 -27.19 -31.60
N LEU A 156 -23.49 -28.18 -31.42
CA LEU A 156 -24.48 -28.18 -30.32
C LEU A 156 -23.82 -28.33 -28.94
N LYS A 157 -22.80 -29.20 -28.82
CA LYS A 157 -21.96 -29.29 -27.61
C LYS A 157 -21.15 -28.00 -27.37
N LYS A 158 -20.79 -27.25 -28.41
CA LYS A 158 -20.13 -25.95 -28.29
C LYS A 158 -21.09 -24.87 -27.85
N ILE A 159 -22.33 -24.86 -28.32
CA ILE A 159 -23.35 -23.92 -27.85
C ILE A 159 -23.61 -24.15 -26.36
N SER A 160 -23.76 -25.42 -25.93
CA SER A 160 -23.94 -25.72 -24.50
C SER A 160 -22.71 -25.35 -23.67
N VAL A 161 -21.48 -25.59 -24.15
CA VAL A 161 -20.27 -25.14 -23.44
C VAL A 161 -20.11 -23.62 -23.45
N LYS A 162 -20.44 -22.93 -24.55
CA LYS A 162 -20.42 -21.45 -24.61
C LYS A 162 -21.45 -20.84 -23.66
N ILE A 163 -22.65 -21.41 -23.61
CA ILE A 163 -23.70 -21.02 -22.65
C ILE A 163 -23.23 -21.32 -21.23
N ALA A 164 -22.64 -22.49 -20.95
CA ALA A 164 -22.10 -22.82 -19.64
C ALA A 164 -20.98 -21.86 -19.21
N VAL A 165 -20.06 -21.52 -20.12
CA VAL A 165 -19.01 -20.52 -19.87
C VAL A 165 -19.62 -19.14 -19.64
N LEU A 166 -20.63 -18.74 -20.41
CA LEU A 166 -21.34 -17.47 -20.21
C LEU A 166 -22.04 -17.43 -18.85
N ILE A 167 -22.74 -18.50 -18.46
CA ILE A 167 -23.39 -18.62 -17.15
C ILE A 167 -22.35 -18.55 -16.04
N ILE A 168 -21.20 -19.22 -16.17
CA ILE A 168 -20.10 -19.14 -15.21
C ILE A 168 -19.56 -17.70 -15.13
N CYS A 169 -19.32 -17.05 -16.27
CA CYS A 169 -18.87 -15.66 -16.32
C CYS A 169 -19.87 -14.70 -15.67
N VAL A 170 -21.17 -14.84 -15.95
CA VAL A 170 -22.25 -14.04 -15.35
C VAL A 170 -22.36 -14.32 -13.85
N SER A 171 -22.24 -15.59 -13.43
CA SER A 171 -22.26 -15.97 -12.02
C SER A 171 -21.07 -15.36 -11.28
N LEU A 172 -19.87 -15.42 -11.85
CA LEU A 172 -18.68 -14.80 -11.27
C LEU A 172 -18.76 -13.27 -11.27
N ALA A 173 -19.29 -12.66 -12.33
CA ALA A 173 -19.55 -11.23 -12.38
C ALA A 173 -20.56 -10.82 -11.31
N SER A 174 -21.60 -11.62 -11.07
CA SER A 174 -22.57 -11.37 -10.00
C SER A 174 -21.96 -11.53 -8.60
N LEU A 175 -21.10 -12.52 -8.38
CA LEU A 175 -20.35 -12.67 -7.12
C LEU A 175 -19.37 -11.51 -6.88
N MET A 176 -18.70 -11.04 -7.94
CA MET A 176 -17.89 -9.83 -7.88
C MET A 176 -18.76 -8.60 -7.58
N PHE A 177 -19.93 -8.47 -8.21
CA PHE A 177 -20.85 -7.37 -7.97
C PHE A 177 -21.38 -7.36 -6.54
N ILE A 178 -21.72 -8.52 -5.97
CA ILE A 178 -22.10 -8.66 -4.55
C ILE A 178 -20.93 -8.27 -3.64
N SER A 179 -19.71 -8.72 -3.96
CA SER A 179 -18.51 -8.34 -3.21
C SER A 179 -18.27 -6.83 -3.24
N ILE A 180 -18.38 -6.21 -4.43
CA ILE A 180 -18.25 -4.77 -4.63
C ILE A 180 -19.38 -4.02 -3.91
N SER A 181 -20.61 -4.53 -3.92
CA SER A 181 -21.75 -3.94 -3.21
C SER A 181 -21.56 -3.97 -1.69
N ASN A 182 -21.10 -5.10 -1.15
CA ASN A 182 -20.76 -5.21 0.27
C ASN A 182 -19.58 -4.29 0.63
N GLN A 183 -18.56 -4.23 -0.23
CA GLN A 183 -17.45 -3.32 -0.05
C GLN A 183 -17.88 -1.86 -0.17
N SER A 184 -18.88 -1.54 -1.00
CA SER A 184 -19.47 -0.21 -1.09
C SER A 184 -20.20 0.19 0.20
N LYS A 185 -20.88 -0.74 0.88
CA LYS A 185 -21.49 -0.47 2.19
C LYS A 185 -20.44 -0.16 3.25
N ILE A 186 -19.38 -0.98 3.32
CA ILE A 186 -18.23 -0.74 4.18
C ILE A 186 -17.61 0.62 3.84
N ASN A 187 -17.37 0.89 2.55
CA ASN A 187 -16.82 2.16 2.10
C ASN A 187 -17.73 3.34 2.47
N LYS A 188 -19.06 3.21 2.49
CA LYS A 188 -19.93 4.31 2.95
C LYS A 188 -19.71 4.64 4.44
N ILE A 189 -19.56 3.62 5.30
CA ILE A 189 -19.30 3.80 6.73
C ILE A 189 -17.94 4.48 6.94
N TRP A 190 -16.90 3.96 6.30
CA TRP A 190 -15.55 4.52 6.37
C TRP A 190 -15.48 5.94 5.82
N ARG A 191 -16.32 6.27 4.83
CA ARG A 191 -16.45 7.61 4.27
C ARG A 191 -17.03 8.57 5.29
N SER A 192 -18.16 8.21 5.93
CA SER A 192 -18.76 9.06 6.96
C SER A 192 -17.83 9.28 8.15
N GLU A 193 -17.08 8.26 8.55
CA GLU A 193 -16.10 8.41 9.64
C GLU A 193 -14.90 9.28 9.23
N SER A 194 -14.42 9.15 8.00
CA SER A 194 -13.37 10.02 7.47
C SER A 194 -13.84 11.47 7.34
N GLU A 195 -15.09 11.69 6.94
CA GLU A 195 -15.74 13.00 6.89
C GLU A 195 -15.83 13.63 8.28
N ASP A 196 -16.10 12.87 9.35
CA ASP A 196 -16.12 13.37 10.75
C ASP A 196 -14.71 13.82 11.22
N VAL A 197 -13.66 13.04 10.94
CA VAL A 197 -12.28 13.45 11.27
C VAL A 197 -11.89 14.70 10.46
N ILE A 198 -12.24 14.74 9.17
CA ILE A 198 -12.01 15.91 8.31
C ILE A 198 -12.75 17.12 8.87
N GLU A 199 -14.04 17.02 9.18
CA GLU A 199 -14.84 18.15 9.69
C GLU A 199 -14.20 18.73 10.96
N ARG A 200 -13.83 17.89 11.92
CA ARG A 200 -13.17 18.32 13.16
C ARG A 200 -11.79 18.95 12.94
N THR A 201 -11.07 18.52 11.90
CA THR A 201 -9.72 19.01 11.57
C THR A 201 -9.71 20.15 10.55
N ASN A 202 -10.85 20.47 9.95
CA ASN A 202 -10.94 21.47 8.89
C ASN A 202 -11.52 22.83 9.37
N HIS A 203 -11.85 22.94 10.65
CA HIS A 203 -12.25 24.19 11.28
C HIS A 203 -11.04 24.90 11.94
N GLY A 204 -10.59 25.99 11.33
CA GLY A 204 -9.68 26.96 11.98
C GLY A 204 -8.36 27.23 11.26
N LYS A 205 -7.46 27.91 11.97
CA LYS A 205 -6.09 28.23 11.50
C LYS A 205 -5.10 27.08 11.72
N ASN A 206 -5.55 25.99 12.34
CA ASN A 206 -4.72 24.85 12.72
C ASN A 206 -4.32 24.02 11.50
N ILE A 207 -3.14 23.40 11.58
CA ILE A 207 -2.53 22.56 10.56
C ILE A 207 -2.35 21.17 11.14
N TYR A 208 -2.77 20.16 10.39
CA TYR A 208 -2.75 18.77 10.85
C TYR A 208 -1.83 17.93 9.98
N ILE A 209 -0.89 17.24 10.61
CA ILE A 209 -0.01 16.27 9.95
C ILE A 209 -0.56 14.89 10.24
N TYR A 210 -1.08 14.22 9.21
CA TYR A 210 -1.52 12.83 9.35
C TYR A 210 -0.31 11.92 9.32
N TRP A 211 -0.21 11.04 10.28
CA TRP A 211 0.76 9.97 10.30
C TRP A 211 0.10 8.64 10.64
N SER A 212 0.52 7.60 9.93
CA SER A 212 -0.03 6.24 9.94
C SER A 212 -1.53 6.10 9.65
N CYS A 213 -2.27 7.21 9.64
CA CYS A 213 -3.67 7.31 9.31
C CYS A 213 -3.82 7.77 7.86
N THR A 214 -4.22 6.87 6.97
CA THR A 214 -5.08 7.24 5.85
C THR A 214 -6.51 7.18 6.39
N PRO A 215 -7.27 8.28 6.41
CA PRO A 215 -8.72 8.17 6.38
C PRO A 215 -9.05 7.46 5.07
N GLY A 216 -9.19 6.13 5.14
CA GLY A 216 -9.43 5.29 3.99
C GLY A 216 -8.18 4.91 3.19
N ASP A 217 -7.80 3.64 3.29
CA ASP A 217 -6.91 2.98 2.33
C ASP A 217 -7.44 3.17 0.89
N ALA A 218 -6.76 4.03 0.11
CA ALA A 218 -6.72 4.19 -1.36
C ALA A 218 -8.04 4.27 -2.18
N THR A 219 -9.22 4.05 -1.60
CA THR A 219 -10.51 3.95 -2.32
C THR A 219 -11.40 5.18 -2.15
N PHE A 220 -11.01 6.12 -1.28
CA PHE A 220 -11.82 7.29 -0.90
C PHE A 220 -11.49 8.56 -1.68
N THR A 221 -10.27 8.64 -2.22
CA THR A 221 -9.73 9.86 -2.85
C THR A 221 -10.50 10.29 -4.09
N PHE A 222 -11.26 9.39 -4.72
CA PHE A 222 -12.00 9.66 -5.97
C PHE A 222 -13.47 10.07 -5.77
N LEU A 223 -13.98 10.11 -4.53
CA LEU A 223 -15.43 10.25 -4.28
C LEU A 223 -15.83 11.46 -3.43
N LEU A 224 -14.89 12.32 -3.03
CA LEU A 224 -15.21 13.54 -2.28
C LEU A 224 -15.60 14.66 -3.26
N PRO A 225 -16.86 15.14 -3.27
CA PRO A 225 -17.32 16.17 -4.20
C PRO A 225 -16.75 17.57 -3.93
N ASN A 226 -15.97 17.74 -2.85
CA ASN A 226 -15.39 19.04 -2.47
C ASN A 226 -13.97 18.88 -1.89
N ILE A 227 -13.04 18.42 -2.73
CA ILE A 227 -11.62 18.22 -2.38
C ILE A 227 -10.98 19.54 -1.93
N GLU A 228 -11.35 20.68 -2.52
CA GLU A 228 -10.71 21.95 -2.20
C GLU A 228 -10.94 22.46 -0.77
N SER A 229 -12.05 22.11 -0.11
CA SER A 229 -12.26 22.46 1.29
C SER A 229 -11.58 21.45 2.22
N THR A 230 -11.67 20.17 1.89
CA THR A 230 -11.30 19.02 2.74
C THR A 230 -9.80 18.93 3.06
N TYR A 231 -8.94 19.44 2.19
CA TYR A 231 -7.49 19.23 2.29
C TYR A 231 -6.69 20.50 2.68
N ARG A 232 -7.32 21.67 2.91
CA ARG A 232 -6.60 22.97 2.93
C ARG A 232 -5.46 23.08 3.95
N ASN A 233 -5.56 22.35 5.07
CA ASN A 233 -4.62 22.45 6.19
C ASN A 233 -4.07 21.08 6.60
N ILE A 234 -4.13 20.10 5.69
CA ILE A 234 -3.77 18.71 6.01
C ILE A 234 -2.55 18.27 5.21
N ILE A 235 -1.52 17.82 5.92
CA ILE A 235 -0.31 17.24 5.35
C ILE A 235 -0.41 15.72 5.45
N TYR A 236 -0.31 15.03 4.31
CA TYR A 236 -0.28 13.58 4.23
C TYR A 236 1.11 13.06 3.86
N PRO A 237 1.59 11.94 4.44
CA PRO A 237 2.96 11.46 4.22
C PRO A 237 3.23 11.08 2.76
N TRP A 238 2.24 10.50 2.06
CA TRP A 238 2.39 10.13 0.65
C TRP A 238 2.38 11.33 -0.32
N LEU A 239 2.09 12.54 0.17
CA LEU A 239 2.15 13.77 -0.62
C LEU A 239 3.47 14.50 -0.44
N ILE A 240 4.39 14.03 0.41
CA ILE A 240 5.70 14.66 0.62
C ILE A 240 6.40 14.87 -0.74
N TYR A 241 6.94 16.07 -0.93
CA TYR A 241 7.52 16.59 -2.18
C TYR A 241 6.58 16.77 -3.37
N SER A 242 5.27 16.55 -3.22
CA SER A 242 4.29 16.91 -4.26
C SER A 242 4.09 18.44 -4.33
N PRO A 243 3.59 18.97 -5.46
CA PRO A 243 3.21 20.39 -5.57
C PRO A 243 2.22 20.84 -4.48
N PHE A 244 1.33 19.95 -4.04
CA PHE A 244 0.37 20.21 -2.97
C PHE A 244 1.04 20.34 -1.60
N TYR A 245 1.97 19.44 -1.28
CA TYR A 245 2.75 19.54 -0.04
C TYR A 245 3.58 20.83 0.01
N ASN A 246 4.30 21.14 -1.08
CA ASN A 246 5.11 22.34 -1.16
C ASN A 246 4.27 23.63 -1.07
N SER A 247 3.04 23.62 -1.60
CA SER A 247 2.14 24.78 -1.51
C SER A 247 1.63 25.00 -0.08
N ILE A 248 1.35 23.93 0.68
CA ILE A 248 1.00 24.04 2.12
C ILE A 248 2.18 24.59 2.91
N LEU A 249 3.37 24.01 2.75
CA LEU A 249 4.58 24.50 3.46
C LEU A 249 4.83 25.98 3.19
N LYS A 250 4.76 26.39 1.92
CA LYS A 250 4.94 27.80 1.54
C LYS A 250 3.84 28.70 2.09
N LYS A 251 2.58 28.28 2.01
CA LYS A 251 1.42 29.05 2.49
C LYS A 251 1.50 29.32 3.99
N TYR A 252 1.99 28.34 4.75
CA TYR A 252 2.08 28.43 6.20
C TYR A 252 3.48 28.76 6.71
N SER A 253 4.45 29.03 5.83
CA SER A 253 5.85 29.29 6.20
C SER A 253 6.42 28.20 7.13
N ILE A 254 6.29 26.94 6.71
CA ILE A 254 6.85 25.78 7.40
C ILE A 254 8.09 25.31 6.65
N ASP A 255 9.26 25.45 7.26
CA ASP A 255 10.52 24.98 6.67
C ASP A 255 10.78 23.50 6.96
N ASN A 256 10.51 23.07 8.19
CA ASN A 256 10.67 21.68 8.62
C ASN A 256 9.43 21.23 9.42
N ILE A 257 8.71 20.23 8.92
CA ILE A 257 7.46 19.79 9.54
C ILE A 257 7.67 19.17 10.93
N PHE A 258 8.81 18.54 11.19
CA PHE A 258 9.10 17.90 12.47
C PHE A 258 9.33 18.95 13.55
N LYS A 259 10.19 19.94 13.29
CA LYS A 259 10.41 21.08 14.19
C LYS A 259 9.12 21.87 14.41
N ALA A 260 8.41 22.18 13.32
CA ALA A 260 7.18 22.95 13.37
C ALA A 260 6.07 22.29 14.20
N THR A 261 6.05 20.95 14.29
CA THR A 261 5.09 20.23 15.14
C THR A 261 5.31 20.49 16.63
N VAL A 262 6.54 20.82 17.03
CA VAL A 262 6.94 21.12 18.42
C VAL A 262 6.89 22.63 18.68
N GLU A 263 7.43 23.43 17.77
CA GLU A 263 7.68 24.87 17.96
C GLU A 263 6.45 25.76 17.77
N ARG A 264 5.45 25.31 17.00
CA ARG A 264 4.29 26.14 16.66
C ARG A 264 3.04 25.63 17.33
N ASP A 265 2.27 26.52 17.94
CA ASP A 265 1.03 26.16 18.65
C ASP A 265 -0.10 25.66 17.73
N ASP A 266 -0.12 26.10 16.47
CA ASP A 266 -1.17 25.80 15.50
C ASP A 266 -0.98 24.46 14.76
N ILE A 267 0.09 23.71 15.01
CA ILE A 267 0.35 22.42 14.36
C ILE A 267 0.06 21.24 15.29
N TYR A 268 -0.64 20.24 14.77
CA TYR A 268 -1.04 19.02 15.46
C TYR A 268 -0.67 17.77 14.66
N LEU A 269 -0.33 16.70 15.36
CA LEU A 269 -0.02 15.40 14.78
C LEU A 269 -1.21 14.46 14.95
N ILE A 270 -1.65 13.81 13.88
CA ILE A 270 -2.75 12.84 13.90
C ILE A 270 -2.18 11.45 13.72
N VAL A 271 -2.46 10.55 14.65
CA VAL A 271 -1.92 9.18 14.65
C VAL A 271 -3.04 8.16 14.79
N GLN A 272 -2.96 7.05 14.07
CA GLN A 272 -3.86 5.92 14.27
C GLN A 272 -3.32 5.00 15.39
N GLU A 273 -4.11 4.82 16.44
CA GLU A 273 -3.90 3.86 17.53
C GLU A 273 -4.90 2.71 17.44
N SER A 274 -4.46 1.50 17.79
CA SER A 274 -5.33 0.33 17.80
C SER A 274 -5.16 -0.44 19.09
N ASP A 275 -6.23 -0.52 19.90
CA ASP A 275 -6.29 -1.31 21.13
C ASP A 275 -6.14 -2.82 20.89
N LYS A 276 -6.34 -3.31 19.65
CA LYS A 276 -6.51 -4.74 19.34
C LYS A 276 -5.29 -5.44 18.73
N ILE A 277 -4.12 -4.82 18.70
CA ILE A 277 -2.98 -5.42 17.99
C ILE A 277 -1.72 -5.26 18.83
N ASP A 278 -1.36 -6.31 19.58
CA ASP A 278 -0.13 -6.46 20.39
C ASP A 278 1.19 -6.26 19.62
N ASN A 279 1.11 -6.04 18.31
CA ASN A 279 2.23 -5.84 17.38
C ASN A 279 2.15 -4.50 16.62
N LEU A 280 1.18 -3.61 16.92
CA LEU A 280 1.21 -2.27 16.34
C LEU A 280 2.32 -1.50 17.05
N GLN A 281 3.39 -1.24 16.30
CA GLN A 281 4.52 -0.43 16.75
C GLN A 281 4.00 0.92 17.23
N ASP A 282 4.48 1.35 18.40
CA ASP A 282 4.16 2.63 19.03
C ASP A 282 4.59 3.77 18.10
N TYR A 283 3.66 4.21 17.23
CA TYR A 283 3.88 5.30 16.29
C TYR A 283 4.34 6.51 17.08
N ILE A 284 3.53 7.01 18.01
CA ILE A 284 3.90 8.21 18.76
C ILE A 284 5.27 8.06 19.46
N GLY A 285 5.61 6.87 19.95
CA GLY A 285 6.94 6.50 20.44
C GLY A 285 8.05 6.71 19.40
N ALA A 286 7.93 6.14 18.21
CA ALA A 286 8.90 6.29 17.14
C ALA A 286 9.08 7.75 16.69
N TYR A 287 8.00 8.55 16.67
CA TYR A 287 8.10 9.97 16.32
C TYR A 287 8.77 10.80 17.41
N LYS A 288 8.44 10.56 18.69
CA LYS A 288 9.15 11.19 19.81
C LYS A 288 10.62 10.82 19.81
N GLN A 289 10.95 9.55 19.53
CA GLN A 289 12.33 9.10 19.43
C GLN A 289 13.06 9.80 18.27
N PHE A 290 12.40 10.00 17.13
CA PHE A 290 12.98 10.72 16.00
C PHE A 290 13.29 12.17 16.37
N LEU A 291 12.33 12.86 16.99
CA LEU A 291 12.54 14.22 17.50
C LEU A 291 13.66 14.28 18.54
N HIS A 292 13.78 13.26 19.38
CA HIS A 292 14.85 13.15 20.37
C HIS A 292 16.24 13.00 19.74
N GLU A 293 16.35 12.13 18.72
CA GLU A 293 17.62 11.82 18.05
C GLU A 293 18.17 13.02 17.27
N HIS A 294 17.31 13.89 16.72
CA HIS A 294 17.73 14.92 15.78
C HIS A 294 17.52 16.37 16.24
N TYR A 295 16.57 16.65 17.14
CA TYR A 295 16.12 18.04 17.37
C TYR A 295 16.03 18.48 18.84
N TYR A 296 15.50 17.64 19.72
CA TYR A 296 15.14 18.06 21.08
C TYR A 296 15.66 17.08 22.13
N LYS A 297 16.02 17.56 23.32
CA LYS A 297 16.46 16.67 24.42
C LYS A 297 15.33 15.78 24.93
N SER A 298 14.10 16.27 24.92
CA SER A 298 12.94 15.51 25.38
C SER A 298 11.67 16.14 24.85
N VAL A 299 10.75 15.33 24.33
CA VAL A 299 9.43 15.79 23.89
C VAL A 299 8.33 15.00 24.54
N THR A 300 7.20 15.64 24.80
CA THR A 300 5.95 14.98 25.19
C THR A 300 4.89 15.10 24.11
N ALA A 301 3.99 14.12 24.11
CA ALA A 301 2.81 14.13 23.27
C ALA A 301 1.58 14.23 24.17
N VAL A 302 0.87 15.35 24.08
CA VAL A 302 -0.36 15.61 24.84
C VAL A 302 -1.54 15.28 23.94
N VAL A 303 -2.42 14.40 24.39
CA VAL A 303 -3.67 14.08 23.67
C VAL A 303 -4.58 15.30 23.72
N VAL A 304 -4.98 15.79 22.55
CA VAL A 304 -5.91 16.92 22.37
C VAL A 304 -7.31 16.41 22.09
N ASP A 305 -7.43 15.38 21.26
CA ASP A 305 -8.70 14.74 20.93
C ASP A 305 -8.48 13.26 20.57
N LYS A 306 -9.52 12.44 20.72
CA LYS A 306 -9.52 11.02 20.41
C LYS A 306 -10.84 10.64 19.75
N ILE A 307 -10.75 10.19 18.50
CA ILE A 307 -11.89 9.86 17.65
C ILE A 307 -11.89 8.35 17.38
N TYR A 308 -12.97 7.65 17.67
CA TYR A 308 -13.10 6.23 17.33
C TYR A 308 -13.71 6.07 15.94
N SER A 309 -12.98 5.43 15.02
CA SER A 309 -13.36 5.28 13.61
C SER A 309 -12.92 3.91 13.10
N SER A 310 -13.79 3.13 12.45
CA SER A 310 -13.40 1.87 11.79
C SER A 310 -12.68 0.85 12.69
N GLY A 311 -13.02 0.82 13.98
CA GLY A 311 -12.43 -0.12 14.93
C GLY A 311 -11.06 0.29 15.48
N VAL A 312 -10.57 1.48 15.13
CA VAL A 312 -9.31 2.07 15.61
C VAL A 312 -9.58 3.44 16.23
N TYR A 313 -8.67 3.92 17.06
CA TYR A 313 -8.67 5.30 17.50
C TYR A 313 -7.78 6.14 16.58
N VAL A 314 -8.28 7.29 16.17
CA VAL A 314 -7.50 8.37 15.57
C VAL A 314 -7.28 9.39 16.69
N VAL A 315 -6.02 9.58 17.07
CA VAL A 315 -5.64 10.43 18.20
C VAL A 315 -4.94 11.67 17.67
N ILE A 316 -5.40 12.83 18.11
CA ILE A 316 -4.81 14.13 17.78
C ILE A 316 -3.89 14.52 18.92
N TYR A 317 -2.62 14.71 18.61
CA TYR A 317 -1.56 15.04 19.54
C TYR A 317 -1.07 16.46 19.34
N LYS A 318 -0.81 17.14 20.47
CA LYS A 318 0.08 18.29 20.53
C LYS A 318 1.45 17.83 21.03
N ILE A 319 2.50 18.07 20.26
CA ILE A 319 3.86 17.77 20.69
C ILE A 319 4.45 19.01 21.36
N LYS A 320 5.13 18.82 22.49
CA LYS A 320 5.77 19.89 23.26
C LYS A 320 7.19 19.52 23.63
N ASP A 321 8.07 20.52 23.66
CA ASP A 321 9.41 20.38 24.22
C ASP A 321 9.34 20.52 25.75
N ASN A 322 9.79 19.50 26.46
CA ASN A 322 9.82 19.49 27.92
C ASN A 322 11.04 20.23 28.50
N SER A 323 12.01 20.61 27.68
CA SER A 323 13.24 21.24 28.14
C SER A 323 13.03 22.67 28.70
N LEU A 324 11.86 23.26 28.42
CA LEU A 324 11.48 24.60 28.88
C LEU A 324 10.70 24.61 30.21
N GLU A 325 10.21 23.46 30.69
CA GLU A 325 9.42 23.36 31.94
C GLU A 325 10.27 22.99 33.18
N LEU A 326 11.59 22.82 33.01
CA LEU A 326 12.54 22.47 34.09
C LEU A 326 13.40 23.65 34.59
N ASN A 327 13.06 24.88 34.21
CA ASN A 327 13.58 26.13 34.79
C ASN A 327 12.42 26.92 35.40
#